data_AF-U1NZK5-F1
#
_entry.id   AF-U1NZK5-F1
#
_cell.length_a   1.000
_cell.length_b   1.000
_cell.length_c   1.000
_cell.angle_alpha   90.00
_cell.angle_beta   90.00
_cell.angle_gamma   90.00
#
_symmetry.space_group_name_H-M   'P 1'
#
loop_
_entity.id
_entity.type
_entity.pdbx_description
1 polymer ?
#
loop_
_entity_poly.entity_id
_entity_poly.type
_entity_poly.pdbx_seq_one_letter_code
_entity_poly.pdbx_strand_id
1 'polypeptide(L)'
;MSQTDDNTDTGEQYGTAELNDRGRLTIPKPLREDLQLDGGVEFTVIREGGDIRLVRELPELETVTRGEEWGEEAFRDAGEATFGGR
;
A
#
# COMPACT_ATOMS: atom_id res chain seq x y z
N MET A 1 -13.44 -41.47 4.46
CA MET A 1 -13.90 -40.52 3.42
C MET A 1 -13.73 -39.14 4.02
N SER A 2 -12.70 -38.41 3.61
CA SER A 2 -12.51 -37.02 4.03
C SER A 2 -12.83 -36.18 2.81
N GLN A 3 -14.00 -35.53 2.83
CA GLN A 3 -14.30 -34.43 1.92
C GLN A 3 -13.35 -33.30 2.29
N THR A 4 -12.34 -33.08 1.45
CA THR A 4 -11.64 -31.80 1.45
C THR A 4 -12.60 -30.84 0.76
N ASP A 5 -13.23 -29.97 1.54
CA ASP A 5 -13.88 -28.77 1.03
C ASP A 5 -12.79 -27.88 0.42
N ASP A 6 -12.45 -28.13 -0.85
CA ASP A 6 -11.66 -27.21 -1.65
C ASP A 6 -12.54 -25.98 -1.92
N ASN A 7 -12.40 -25.05 -0.99
CA ASN A 7 -12.92 -23.69 -1.00
C ASN A 7 -12.80 -23.13 -2.42
N THR A 8 -13.92 -23.08 -3.15
CA THR A 8 -14.00 -22.40 -4.44
C THR A 8 -13.66 -20.94 -4.21
N ASP A 9 -12.43 -20.60 -4.60
CA ASP A 9 -11.90 -19.26 -4.78
C ASP A 9 -12.90 -18.49 -5.65
N THR A 10 -13.89 -17.88 -5.00
CA THR A 10 -14.92 -17.07 -5.66
C THR A 10 -14.33 -15.68 -5.80
N GLY A 11 -13.18 -15.60 -6.46
CA GLY A 11 -12.60 -14.35 -6.90
C GLY A 11 -13.51 -13.78 -7.98
N GLU A 12 -13.92 -12.53 -7.81
CA GLU A 12 -14.65 -11.81 -8.85
C GLU A 12 -13.75 -11.71 -10.09
N GLN A 13 -14.25 -12.15 -11.25
CA GLN A 13 -13.46 -12.13 -12.48
C GLN A 13 -13.48 -10.72 -13.08
N TYR A 14 -12.36 -10.01 -12.95
CA TYR A 14 -12.20 -8.64 -13.46
C TYR A 14 -11.85 -8.54 -14.96
N GLY A 15 -11.90 -9.67 -15.68
CA GLY A 15 -11.58 -9.79 -17.11
C GLY A 15 -10.25 -10.50 -17.37
N THR A 16 -9.63 -10.20 -18.51
CA THR A 16 -8.32 -10.74 -18.92
C THR A 16 -7.24 -9.68 -18.83
N ALA A 17 -6.05 -10.09 -18.39
CA ALA A 17 -4.84 -9.26 -18.40
C ALA A 17 -3.92 -9.72 -19.53
N GLU A 18 -3.38 -8.78 -20.30
CA GLU A 18 -2.47 -9.06 -21.41
C GLU A 18 -1.01 -8.87 -20.98
N LEU A 19 -0.17 -9.85 -21.33
CA LEU A 19 1.29 -9.77 -21.21
C LEU A 19 1.87 -9.31 -22.54
N ASN A 20 2.55 -8.16 -22.56
CA ASN A 20 3.18 -7.68 -23.79
C ASN A 20 4.57 -8.29 -24.05
N ASP A 21 5.17 -7.98 -25.20
CA ASP A 21 6.51 -8.47 -25.60
C ASP A 21 7.64 -8.07 -24.64
N ARG A 22 7.40 -7.07 -23.78
CA ARG A 22 8.35 -6.58 -22.78
C ARG A 22 8.12 -7.20 -21.40
N GLY A 23 7.22 -8.19 -21.29
CA GLY A 23 6.89 -8.87 -20.05
C GLY A 23 6.07 -8.04 -19.06
N ARG A 24 5.34 -7.02 -19.52
CA ARG A 24 4.47 -6.20 -18.65
C ARG A 24 3.04 -6.73 -18.69
N LEU A 25 2.46 -6.94 -17.50
CA LEU A 25 1.06 -7.29 -17.33
C LEU A 25 0.22 -6.00 -17.22
N THR A 26 -0.84 -5.89 -18.02
CA THR A 26 -1.79 -4.77 -17.92
C THR A 26 -2.95 -5.15 -17.00
N ILE A 27 -3.09 -4.42 -15.89
CA ILE A 27 -4.19 -4.63 -14.94
C ILE A 27 -5.48 -3.98 -15.49
N PRO A 28 -6.61 -4.70 -15.59
CA PRO A 28 -7.88 -4.14 -16.01
C PRO A 28 -8.31 -2.93 -15.16
N LYS A 29 -8.87 -1.91 -15.81
CA LYS A 29 -9.33 -0.68 -15.14
C LYS A 29 -10.29 -0.96 -13.95
N PRO A 30 -11.29 -1.86 -14.06
CA PRO A 30 -12.19 -2.15 -12.94
C PRO A 30 -11.46 -2.70 -11.71
N LEU A 31 -10.52 -3.63 -11.91
CA LEU A 31 -9.69 -4.15 -10.82
C LEU A 31 -8.82 -3.06 -10.20
N ARG A 32 -8.27 -2.16 -11.02
CA ARG A 32 -7.46 -1.04 -10.56
C ARG A 32 -8.25 -0.08 -9.67
N GLU A 33 -9.51 0.18 -10.00
CA GLU A 33 -10.39 1.09 -9.25
C GLU A 33 -10.89 0.46 -7.94
N ASP A 34 -11.33 -0.80 -7.99
CA ASP A 34 -11.79 -1.54 -6.81
C ASP A 34 -10.68 -1.70 -5.78
N LEU A 35 -9.47 -1.99 -6.26
CA LEU A 35 -8.30 -2.12 -5.41
C LEU A 35 -7.63 -0.78 -5.10
N GLN A 36 -8.08 0.36 -5.63
CA GLN A 36 -7.40 1.66 -5.50
C GLN A 36 -5.88 1.56 -5.75
N LEU A 37 -5.50 1.01 -6.90
CA LEU A 37 -4.10 0.87 -7.30
C LEU A 37 -3.63 2.13 -8.04
N ASP A 38 -2.74 2.87 -7.40
CA ASP A 38 -2.08 4.04 -7.99
C ASP A 38 -0.80 3.67 -8.77
N GLY A 39 -0.25 4.65 -9.51
CA GLY A 39 1.02 4.48 -10.20
C GLY A 39 2.18 4.35 -9.21
N GLY A 40 3.00 3.31 -9.37
CA GLY A 40 4.16 3.05 -8.50
C GLY A 40 3.91 2.06 -7.36
N VAL A 41 2.73 1.43 -7.29
CA VAL A 41 2.48 0.33 -6.36
C VAL A 41 3.32 -0.89 -6.74
N GLU A 42 4.05 -1.43 -5.78
CA GLU A 42 4.84 -2.64 -5.90
C GLU A 42 4.04 -3.87 -5.45
N PHE A 43 4.29 -5.00 -6.10
CA PHE A 43 3.64 -6.26 -5.81
C PHE A 43 4.67 -7.38 -5.69
N THR A 44 4.57 -8.16 -4.63
CA THR A 44 5.23 -9.46 -4.55
C THR A 44 4.50 -10.44 -5.47
N VAL A 45 5.25 -11.06 -6.38
CA VAL A 45 4.74 -12.10 -7.29
C VAL A 45 4.98 -13.47 -6.67
N ILE A 46 3.90 -14.16 -6.28
CA ILE A 46 3.97 -15.50 -5.70
C ILE A 46 3.36 -16.48 -6.69
N ARG A 47 4.06 -17.59 -6.94
CA ARG A 47 3.54 -18.71 -7.73
C ARG A 47 2.87 -19.72 -6.80
N GLU A 48 1.57 -19.92 -6.94
CA GLU A 48 0.83 -20.95 -6.22
C GLU A 48 0.30 -21.98 -7.22
N GLY A 49 1.00 -23.12 -7.34
CA GLY A 49 0.65 -24.17 -8.29
C GLY A 49 0.76 -23.73 -9.76
N GLY A 50 -0.40 -23.59 -10.41
CA GLY A 50 -0.56 -23.14 -11.80
C GLY A 50 -0.80 -21.64 -11.95
N ASP A 51 -1.13 -20.96 -10.85
CA ASP A 51 -1.58 -19.57 -10.84
C ASP A 51 -0.52 -18.63 -10.28
N ILE A 52 -0.69 -17.33 -10.57
CA ILE A 52 0.16 -16.25 -10.06
C ILE A 52 -0.68 -15.35 -9.18
N ARG A 53 -0.24 -15.16 -7.94
CA ARG A 53 -0.82 -14.24 -6.98
C ARG A 53 0.04 -12.99 -6.86
N LEU A 54 -0.60 -11.84 -7.02
CA LEU A 54 0.02 -10.52 -6.81
C LEU A 54 -0.40 -10.01 -5.44
N VAL A 55 0.55 -9.92 -4.51
CA VAL A 55 0.32 -9.39 -3.16
C VAL A 55 0.91 -7.99 -3.08
N ARG A 56 0.12 -7.00 -2.71
CA ARG A 56 0.61 -5.61 -2.59
C ARG A 56 1.65 -5.52 -1.50
N GLU A 57 2.77 -4.88 -1.82
CA GLU A 57 3.74 -4.48 -0.81
C GLU A 57 3.30 -3.14 -0.23
N LEU A 58 2.73 -3.19 0.97
CA LEU A 58 2.53 -1.98 1.76
C LEU A 58 3.90 -1.57 2.30
N PRO A 59 4.35 -0.32 2.09
CA PRO A 59 5.58 0.13 2.73
C PRO A 59 5.44 -0.07 4.24
N GLU A 60 6.48 -0.58 4.87
CA GLU A 60 6.52 -0.64 6.32
C GLU A 60 6.33 0.78 6.84
N LEU A 61 5.33 0.98 7.72
CA LEU A 61 5.12 2.27 8.36
C LEU A 61 6.32 2.54 9.25
N GLU A 62 7.33 3.21 8.70
CA GLU A 62 8.42 3.74 9.51
C GLU A 62 7.82 4.79 10.44
N THR A 63 7.78 4.45 11.73
CA THR A 63 7.45 5.44 12.76
C THR A 63 8.57 6.47 12.71
N VAL A 64 8.25 7.67 12.20
CA VAL A 64 9.18 8.79 12.20
C VAL A 64 9.42 9.17 13.66
N THR A 65 10.36 8.52 14.33
CA THR A 65 10.84 8.96 15.62
C THR A 65 11.61 10.24 15.35
N ARG A 66 11.03 11.38 15.73
CA ARG A 66 11.74 12.65 15.81
C ARG A 66 12.88 12.45 16.81
N GLY A 67 14.04 12.01 16.33
CA GLY A 67 15.28 11.87 17.09
C GLY A 67 15.96 13.21 17.36
N GLU A 68 15.16 14.28 17.43
CA GLU A 68 15.61 15.61 17.79
C GLU A 68 14.98 15.91 19.14
N GLU A 69 15.79 15.73 20.18
CA GLU A 69 15.61 16.43 21.44
C GLU A 69 15.32 17.89 21.11
N TRP A 70 14.21 18.43 21.63
CA TRP A 70 13.89 19.83 21.49
C TRP A 70 15.14 20.63 21.87
N GLY A 71 15.78 21.28 20.90
CA GLY A 71 16.88 22.19 21.20
C GLY A 71 16.39 23.22 22.22
N GLU A 72 17.30 23.69 23.09
CA GLU A 72 17.01 24.62 24.19
C GLU A 72 16.36 25.96 23.71
N GLU A 73 16.29 26.18 22.40
CA GLU A 73 15.56 27.26 21.73
C GLU A 73 14.15 26.84 21.25
N ALA A 74 13.47 25.96 21.98
CA ALA A 74 12.03 25.74 21.79
C ALA A 74 11.30 27.05 22.10
N PHE A 75 11.06 27.84 21.04
CA PHE A 75 10.47 29.17 21.00
C PHE A 75 9.49 29.41 22.14
N ARG A 76 9.99 29.97 23.25
CA ARG A 76 9.16 30.44 24.36
C ARG A 76 8.78 31.92 24.19
N ASP A 77 8.85 32.45 22.97
CA ASP A 77 8.56 33.85 22.69
C ASP A 77 7.35 34.08 21.75
N ALA A 78 6.75 33.01 21.20
CA ALA A 78 5.50 33.16 20.43
C ALA A 78 4.29 33.56 21.31
N GLY A 79 4.40 33.41 22.64
CA GLY A 79 3.36 33.79 23.60
C GLY A 79 3.44 35.23 24.10
N GLU A 80 4.64 35.80 24.25
CA GLU A 80 4.83 37.15 24.82
C GLU A 80 4.50 38.26 23.81
N ALA A 81 4.74 38.01 22.51
CA ALA A 81 4.41 38.98 21.46
C ALA A 81 2.90 39.12 21.16
N THR A 82 2.08 38.14 21.50
CA THR A 82 0.63 38.15 21.15
C THR A 82 -0.26 38.61 22.32
N PHE A 83 0.19 38.41 23.56
CA PHE A 83 -0.58 38.74 24.75
C PHE A 83 0.26 39.64 25.65
N GLY A 84 0.21 40.94 25.34
CA GLY A 84 0.98 41.98 26.02
C GLY A 84 0.87 41.92 27.54
N GLY A 85 2.02 41.80 28.19
CA GLY A 85 2.15 41.91 29.63
C GLY A 85 2.29 43.38 30.05
N ARG A 86 1.15 43.96 30.42
CA ARG A 86 0.89 45.25 31.13
C ARG A 86 0.40 46.39 30.25
#